data_AF-A0A3D3AGZ9-F1
#
_entry.id   AF-A0A3D3AGZ9-F1
#
_cell.length_a   1.000
_cell.length_b   1.000
_cell.length_c   1.000
_cell.angle_alpha   90.00
_cell.angle_beta   90.00
_cell.angle_gamma   90.00
#
_symmetry.space_group_name_H-M   'P 1'
#
loop_
_entity.id
_entity.type
_entity.pdbx_description
1 polymer ?
#
loop_
_entity_poly.entity_id
_entity_poly.type
_entity_poly.pdbx_seq_one_letter_code
_entity_poly.pdbx_strand_id
1 'polypeptide(L)'
;MIENELVELLKQGQFIEINEKIFYDYHNNLEEAEILDWGLDIANYWMKNEKEIQSAESPITVWDKFLEKIYSKSITPPRQLIDAASFHIMKKIYARVNLTPVNPLDKNPFSVKMGVARSLLGIGKNEAAFSFLVSLVKHYPKQSEPWGILGKMYFSEKKIEKALLCYREAFFMNPSVLNLWDVNSDFIEKILYYYKKNYNKTGKMPELKNLLQWIGISGITGGFFKIKRELSLQETSEMDKRIQVFENKYNRSKKKEDLLNLLRLNLFKIDYYLAQNKPELIKENLKALEILDPVIYQKLKI
;
A
#
# COMPACT_ATOMS: atom_id res chain seq x y z
N MET A 1 -11.16 -26.26 -6.92
CA MET A 1 -12.65 -26.29 -6.80
C MET A 1 -13.08 -25.53 -5.57
N ILE A 2 -12.48 -25.83 -4.42
CA ILE A 2 -12.69 -25.17 -3.13
C ILE A 2 -12.44 -23.65 -3.17
N GLU A 3 -11.33 -23.18 -3.74
CA GLU A 3 -11.04 -21.73 -3.80
C GLU A 3 -12.15 -20.93 -4.51
N ASN A 4 -12.64 -21.42 -5.66
CA ASN A 4 -13.73 -20.76 -6.39
C ASN A 4 -15.03 -20.71 -5.58
N GLU A 5 -15.33 -21.77 -4.84
CA GLU A 5 -16.51 -21.81 -3.96
C GLU A 5 -16.36 -20.80 -2.82
N LEU A 6 -15.21 -20.75 -2.14
CA LEU A 6 -14.94 -19.76 -1.10
C LEU A 6 -15.05 -18.34 -1.64
N VAL A 7 -14.52 -18.08 -2.85
CA VAL A 7 -14.66 -16.79 -3.52
C VAL A 7 -16.13 -16.40 -3.68
N GLU A 8 -16.99 -17.31 -4.12
CA GLU A 8 -18.42 -17.01 -4.30
C GLU A 8 -19.13 -16.78 -2.95
N LEU A 9 -18.88 -17.63 -1.94
CA LEU A 9 -19.45 -17.46 -0.60
C LEU A 9 -19.02 -16.11 0.03
N LEU A 10 -17.75 -15.74 -0.12
CA LEU A 10 -17.21 -14.46 0.38
C LEU A 10 -17.83 -13.26 -0.33
N LYS A 11 -17.99 -13.31 -1.65
CA LYS A 11 -18.68 -12.25 -2.43
C LYS A 11 -20.13 -12.07 -2.01
N GLN A 12 -20.79 -13.15 -1.60
CA GLN A 12 -22.18 -13.13 -1.13
C GLN A 12 -22.31 -12.78 0.35
N GLY A 13 -21.18 -12.72 1.09
CA GLY A 13 -21.17 -12.46 2.53
C GLY A 13 -21.67 -13.63 3.37
N GLN A 14 -21.65 -14.86 2.84
CA GLN A 14 -22.10 -16.08 3.52
C GLN A 14 -21.03 -16.60 4.50
N PHE A 15 -20.59 -15.77 5.43
CA PHE A 15 -19.48 -16.09 6.33
C PHE A 15 -19.79 -17.26 7.29
N ILE A 16 -21.05 -17.43 7.68
CA ILE A 16 -21.49 -18.55 8.53
C ILE A 16 -21.35 -19.88 7.78
N GLU A 17 -21.79 -19.92 6.51
CA GLU A 17 -21.72 -21.12 5.67
C GLU A 17 -20.27 -21.56 5.42
N ILE A 18 -19.35 -20.58 5.22
CA ILE A 18 -17.91 -20.87 5.12
C ILE A 18 -17.41 -21.56 6.39
N ASN A 19 -17.80 -21.06 7.55
CA ASN A 19 -17.39 -21.64 8.82
C ASN A 19 -17.91 -23.07 8.96
N GLU A 20 -19.21 -23.28 8.73
CA GLU A 20 -19.86 -24.59 8.84
C GLU A 20 -19.28 -25.62 7.85
N LYS A 21 -19.08 -25.25 6.57
CA LYS A 21 -18.57 -26.18 5.54
C LYS A 21 -17.14 -26.62 5.77
N ILE A 22 -16.24 -25.69 6.13
CA ILE A 22 -14.81 -26.01 6.24
C ILE A 22 -14.53 -27.00 7.41
N PHE A 23 -15.41 -27.06 8.42
CA PHE A 23 -15.34 -28.08 9.47
C PHE A 23 -15.59 -29.51 8.97
N TYR A 24 -16.26 -29.70 7.83
CA TYR A 24 -16.60 -31.02 7.28
C TYR A 24 -15.66 -31.50 6.16
N ASP A 25 -15.09 -30.58 5.36
CA ASP A 25 -14.30 -30.88 4.15
C ASP A 25 -12.78 -30.76 4.34
N TYR A 26 -12.28 -30.83 5.58
CA TYR A 26 -10.84 -30.68 5.85
C TYR A 26 -10.04 -31.85 5.24
N HIS A 27 -9.55 -31.66 4.02
CA HIS A 27 -8.82 -32.66 3.24
C HIS A 27 -7.29 -32.55 3.41
N ASN A 28 -6.60 -33.67 3.12
CA ASN A 28 -5.22 -33.97 3.49
C ASN A 28 -4.11 -33.23 2.69
N ASN A 29 -4.42 -32.25 1.83
CA ASN A 29 -3.41 -31.50 1.05
C ASN A 29 -3.10 -30.14 1.70
N LEU A 30 -1.80 -29.82 1.82
CA LEU A 30 -1.29 -28.63 2.50
C LEU A 30 -1.74 -27.31 1.84
N GLU A 31 -1.80 -27.25 0.51
CA GLU A 31 -2.21 -26.03 -0.22
C GLU A 31 -3.70 -25.73 -0.03
N GLU A 32 -4.55 -26.75 -0.10
CA GLU A 32 -5.99 -26.60 0.13
C GLU A 32 -6.27 -26.22 1.59
N ALA A 33 -5.55 -26.81 2.53
CA ALA A 33 -5.62 -26.44 3.95
C ALA A 33 -5.26 -24.97 4.17
N GLU A 34 -4.21 -24.44 3.51
CA GLU A 34 -3.85 -23.03 3.64
C GLU A 34 -4.94 -22.09 3.11
N ILE A 35 -5.52 -22.41 1.94
CA ILE A 35 -6.62 -21.63 1.34
C ILE A 35 -7.87 -21.65 2.25
N LEU A 36 -8.19 -22.82 2.81
CA LEU A 36 -9.29 -23.00 3.77
C LEU A 36 -9.06 -22.18 5.04
N ASP A 37 -7.86 -22.21 5.61
CA ASP A 37 -7.47 -21.41 6.78
C ASP A 37 -7.66 -19.91 6.53
N TRP A 38 -7.30 -19.43 5.35
CA TRP A 38 -7.55 -18.03 4.96
C TRP A 38 -9.04 -17.73 4.83
N GLY A 39 -9.81 -18.62 4.19
CA GLY A 39 -11.27 -18.51 4.10
C GLY A 39 -11.91 -18.39 5.49
N LEU A 40 -11.51 -19.25 6.42
CA LEU A 40 -11.94 -19.24 7.82
C LEU A 40 -11.55 -17.96 8.54
N ASP A 41 -10.30 -17.51 8.42
CA ASP A 41 -9.84 -16.29 9.09
C ASP A 41 -10.63 -15.05 8.64
N ILE A 42 -10.91 -14.97 7.34
CA ILE A 42 -11.72 -13.89 6.76
C ILE A 42 -13.16 -13.99 7.26
N ALA A 43 -13.78 -15.18 7.17
CA ALA A 43 -15.16 -15.39 7.61
C ALA A 43 -15.34 -15.11 9.11
N ASN A 44 -14.47 -15.67 9.96
CA ASN A 44 -14.50 -15.46 11.40
C ASN A 44 -14.32 -13.98 11.79
N TYR A 45 -13.45 -13.25 11.06
CA TYR A 45 -13.32 -11.83 11.27
C TYR A 45 -14.63 -11.10 10.96
N TRP A 46 -15.22 -11.33 9.79
CA TRP A 46 -16.40 -10.58 9.38
C TRP A 46 -17.66 -10.98 10.16
N MET A 47 -17.84 -12.25 10.54
CA MET A 47 -18.92 -12.66 11.45
C MET A 47 -18.95 -11.84 12.75
N LYS A 48 -17.78 -11.49 13.30
CA LYS A 48 -17.67 -10.71 14.53
C LYS A 48 -17.84 -9.21 14.30
N ASN A 49 -17.21 -8.67 13.24
CA ASN A 49 -16.98 -7.24 13.10
C ASN A 49 -17.85 -6.57 12.01
N GLU A 50 -18.54 -7.32 11.15
CA GLU A 50 -19.32 -6.74 10.03
C GLU A 50 -20.42 -5.78 10.52
N LYS A 51 -21.07 -6.07 11.65
CA LYS A 51 -22.08 -5.20 12.24
C LYS A 51 -21.53 -3.81 12.63
N GLU A 52 -20.23 -3.71 12.92
CA GLU A 52 -19.58 -2.42 13.24
C GLU A 52 -19.56 -1.48 12.03
N ILE A 53 -19.69 -2.01 10.80
CA ILE A 53 -19.82 -1.19 9.60
C ILE A 53 -21.03 -0.29 9.69
N GLN A 54 -22.10 -0.64 10.43
CA GLN A 54 -23.29 0.20 10.57
C GLN A 54 -23.16 1.28 11.64
N SER A 55 -22.37 1.03 12.70
CA SER A 55 -22.24 1.94 13.84
C SER A 55 -20.98 2.81 13.79
N ALA A 56 -19.96 2.44 13.01
CA ALA A 56 -18.72 3.19 12.92
C ALA A 56 -18.94 4.61 12.39
N GLU A 57 -18.24 5.60 12.95
CA GLU A 57 -18.23 6.97 12.41
C GLU A 57 -17.66 6.99 10.97
N SER A 58 -16.59 6.22 10.75
CA SER A 58 -15.97 6.02 9.44
C SER A 58 -15.96 4.53 9.10
N PRO A 59 -16.93 4.03 8.30
CA PRO A 59 -17.08 2.59 8.04
C PRO A 59 -15.85 1.95 7.39
N ILE A 60 -15.08 2.73 6.62
CA ILE A 60 -13.84 2.23 6.00
C ILE A 60 -12.78 1.82 7.03
N THR A 61 -12.79 2.39 8.23
CA THR A 61 -11.81 2.01 9.27
C THR A 61 -11.99 0.57 9.75
N VAL A 62 -13.19 -0.01 9.61
CA VAL A 62 -13.42 -1.43 9.90
C VAL A 62 -12.69 -2.29 8.87
N TRP A 63 -12.69 -1.87 7.60
CA TRP A 63 -11.88 -2.51 6.56
C TRP A 63 -10.39 -2.33 6.78
N ASP A 64 -9.93 -1.15 7.19
CA ASP A 64 -8.50 -0.91 7.48
C ASP A 64 -8.00 -1.83 8.60
N LYS A 65 -8.78 -2.00 9.69
CA LYS A 65 -8.47 -2.94 10.77
C LYS A 65 -8.43 -4.40 10.30
N PHE A 66 -9.32 -4.79 9.39
CA PHE A 66 -9.30 -6.12 8.78
C PHE A 66 -8.00 -6.34 8.02
N LEU A 67 -7.63 -5.38 7.15
CA LEU A 67 -6.39 -5.44 6.39
C LEU A 67 -5.17 -5.50 7.30
N GLU A 68 -5.11 -4.69 8.36
CA GLU A 68 -4.02 -4.76 9.34
C GLU A 68 -3.88 -6.16 9.95
N LYS A 69 -4.99 -6.79 10.35
CA LYS A 69 -4.98 -8.16 10.89
C LYS A 69 -4.49 -9.16 9.84
N ILE A 70 -5.03 -9.13 8.64
CA ILE A 70 -4.67 -10.07 7.56
C ILE A 70 -3.21 -9.91 7.16
N TYR A 71 -2.77 -8.68 6.94
CA TYR A 71 -1.39 -8.39 6.54
C TYR A 71 -0.37 -8.56 7.66
N SER A 72 -0.81 -8.65 8.93
CA SER A 72 0.05 -9.07 10.03
C SER A 72 0.37 -10.57 10.02
N LYS A 73 -0.52 -11.41 9.46
CA LYS A 73 -0.31 -12.86 9.29
C LYS A 73 0.54 -13.16 8.06
N SER A 74 0.29 -12.48 6.94
CA SER A 74 1.08 -12.62 5.70
C SER A 74 0.99 -11.38 4.84
N ILE A 75 2.09 -11.03 4.16
CA ILE A 75 2.17 -9.91 3.21
C ILE A 75 1.52 -10.26 1.87
N THR A 76 1.47 -11.55 1.53
CA THR A 76 0.86 -12.07 0.29
C THR A 76 -0.29 -13.01 0.65
N PRO A 77 -1.33 -12.49 1.34
CA PRO A 77 -2.56 -13.26 1.55
C PRO A 77 -3.23 -13.55 0.19
N PRO A 78 -4.07 -14.59 0.11
CA PRO A 78 -4.73 -14.98 -1.14
C PRO A 78 -5.60 -13.83 -1.64
N ARG A 79 -5.08 -13.14 -2.67
CA ARG A 79 -5.67 -11.91 -3.20
C ARG A 79 -7.11 -12.11 -3.64
N GLN A 80 -7.40 -13.26 -4.24
CA GLN A 80 -8.75 -13.58 -4.73
C GLN A 80 -9.77 -13.62 -3.58
N LEU A 81 -9.42 -14.20 -2.43
CA LEU A 81 -10.31 -14.25 -1.26
C LEU A 81 -10.51 -12.86 -0.64
N ILE A 82 -9.46 -12.03 -0.57
CA ILE A 82 -9.59 -10.66 -0.06
C ILE A 82 -10.42 -9.82 -1.01
N ASP A 83 -10.18 -9.90 -2.32
CA ASP A 83 -10.94 -9.16 -3.32
C ASP A 83 -12.42 -9.60 -3.30
N ALA A 84 -12.70 -10.90 -3.12
CA ALA A 84 -14.04 -11.44 -2.93
C ALA A 84 -14.74 -10.87 -1.68
N ALA A 85 -14.09 -10.93 -0.52
CA ALA A 85 -14.61 -10.33 0.71
C ALA A 85 -14.80 -8.82 0.57
N SER A 86 -13.89 -8.14 -0.13
CA SER A 86 -13.97 -6.70 -0.38
C SER A 86 -15.24 -6.34 -1.14
N PHE A 87 -15.70 -7.16 -2.10
CA PHE A 87 -16.91 -6.88 -2.87
C PHE A 87 -18.13 -6.71 -1.97
N HIS A 88 -18.36 -7.67 -1.08
CA HIS A 88 -19.47 -7.63 -0.12
C HIS A 88 -19.34 -6.47 0.87
N ILE A 89 -18.16 -6.33 1.48
CA ILE A 89 -17.92 -5.32 2.52
C ILE A 89 -17.97 -3.91 1.95
N MET A 90 -17.37 -3.67 0.79
CA MET A 90 -17.40 -2.38 0.11
C MET A 90 -18.80 -2.02 -0.36
N LYS A 91 -19.66 -2.99 -0.72
CA LYS A 91 -21.08 -2.71 -0.98
C LYS A 91 -21.80 -2.16 0.25
N LYS A 92 -21.52 -2.72 1.44
CA LYS A 92 -22.07 -2.22 2.71
C LYS A 92 -21.53 -0.86 3.11
N ILE A 93 -20.22 -0.64 2.96
CA ILE A 93 -19.59 0.68 3.20
C ILE A 93 -20.15 1.71 2.21
N TYR A 94 -20.27 1.35 0.92
CA TYR A 94 -20.82 2.22 -0.12
C TYR A 94 -22.22 2.71 0.22
N ALA A 95 -23.07 1.85 0.79
CA ALA A 95 -24.42 2.20 1.20
C ALA A 95 -24.47 3.24 2.35
N ARG A 96 -23.37 3.43 3.09
CA ARG A 96 -23.26 4.43 4.16
C ARG A 96 -22.58 5.72 3.74
N VAL A 97 -21.82 5.72 2.64
CA VAL A 97 -21.08 6.89 2.20
C VAL A 97 -21.87 7.66 1.16
N ASN A 98 -21.96 8.97 1.33
CA ASN A 98 -22.58 9.85 0.34
C ASN A 98 -21.55 10.19 -0.74
N LEU A 99 -21.81 9.76 -1.97
CA LEU A 99 -20.98 10.12 -3.12
C LEU A 99 -21.20 11.60 -3.44
N THR A 100 -20.24 12.43 -3.04
CA THR A 100 -20.19 13.85 -3.36
C THR A 100 -18.92 14.15 -4.14
N PRO A 101 -18.93 15.14 -5.06
CA PRO A 101 -17.71 15.54 -5.76
C PRO A 101 -16.62 15.93 -4.76
N VAL A 102 -15.37 15.62 -5.08
CA VAL A 102 -14.23 16.01 -4.25
C VAL A 102 -14.15 17.53 -4.16
N ASN A 103 -14.33 18.07 -2.96
CA ASN A 103 -14.25 19.49 -2.69
C ASN A 103 -13.18 19.74 -1.59
N PRO A 104 -12.13 20.55 -1.85
CA PRO A 104 -11.13 20.93 -0.84
C PRO A 104 -11.72 21.54 0.43
N LEU A 105 -12.88 22.20 0.32
CA LEU A 105 -13.58 22.85 1.42
C LEU A 105 -14.47 21.90 2.22
N ASP A 106 -14.67 20.67 1.73
CA ASP A 106 -15.41 19.64 2.45
C ASP A 106 -14.64 19.21 3.70
N LYS A 107 -15.26 19.45 4.86
CA LYS A 107 -14.74 19.13 6.20
C LYS A 107 -14.73 17.63 6.51
N ASN A 108 -15.33 16.77 5.68
CA ASN A 108 -15.25 15.34 5.90
C ASN A 108 -13.78 14.87 5.95
N PRO A 109 -13.42 14.01 6.91
CA PRO A 109 -12.08 13.45 6.99
C PRO A 109 -11.63 12.83 5.67
N PHE A 110 -10.32 12.90 5.38
CA PHE A 110 -9.78 12.31 4.16
C PHE A 110 -10.04 10.79 4.08
N SER A 111 -10.09 10.11 5.23
CA SER A 111 -10.47 8.69 5.32
C SER A 111 -11.86 8.41 4.74
N VAL A 112 -12.84 9.31 4.92
CA VAL A 112 -14.18 9.14 4.33
C VAL A 112 -14.11 9.22 2.80
N LYS A 113 -13.34 10.16 2.27
CA LYS A 113 -13.10 10.31 0.81
C LYS A 113 -12.41 9.07 0.24
N MET A 114 -11.41 8.53 0.95
CA MET A 114 -10.79 7.25 0.59
C MET A 114 -11.76 6.09 0.67
N GLY A 115 -12.66 6.09 1.66
CA GLY A 115 -13.74 5.12 1.78
C GLY A 115 -14.63 5.10 0.55
N VAL A 116 -14.99 6.26 -0.01
CA VAL A 116 -15.74 6.37 -1.27
C VAL A 116 -14.95 5.75 -2.44
N ALA A 117 -13.68 6.13 -2.61
CA ALA A 117 -12.85 5.62 -3.72
C ALA A 117 -12.67 4.10 -3.67
N ARG A 118 -12.31 3.56 -2.50
CA ARG A 118 -12.15 2.11 -2.28
C ARG A 118 -13.47 1.37 -2.43
N SER A 119 -14.58 1.97 -1.99
CA SER A 119 -15.91 1.38 -2.14
C SER A 119 -16.31 1.25 -3.61
N LEU A 120 -16.08 2.30 -4.41
CA LEU A 120 -16.32 2.28 -5.86
C LEU A 120 -15.51 1.18 -6.55
N LEU A 121 -14.23 0.99 -6.16
CA LEU A 121 -13.40 -0.09 -6.69
C LEU A 121 -13.89 -1.47 -6.26
N GLY A 122 -14.18 -1.66 -4.98
CA GLY A 122 -14.62 -2.95 -4.44
C GLY A 122 -15.90 -3.45 -5.09
N ILE A 123 -16.81 -2.56 -5.48
CA ILE A 123 -18.05 -2.91 -6.20
C ILE A 123 -17.90 -2.92 -7.73
N GLY A 124 -16.70 -2.73 -8.27
CA GLY A 124 -16.40 -2.81 -9.70
C GLY A 124 -16.70 -1.55 -10.53
N LYS A 125 -17.03 -0.41 -9.91
CA LYS A 125 -17.26 0.87 -10.61
C LYS A 125 -15.93 1.58 -10.92
N ASN A 126 -15.09 0.93 -11.75
CA ASN A 126 -13.72 1.36 -12.00
C ASN A 126 -13.59 2.77 -12.60
N GLU A 127 -14.44 3.16 -13.55
CA GLU A 127 -14.37 4.50 -14.18
C GLU A 127 -14.73 5.63 -13.21
N ALA A 128 -15.75 5.42 -12.38
CA ALA A 128 -16.15 6.35 -11.34
C ALA A 128 -15.05 6.46 -10.27
N ALA A 129 -14.48 5.32 -9.84
CA ALA A 129 -13.35 5.33 -8.91
C ALA A 129 -12.15 6.09 -9.48
N PHE A 130 -11.80 5.84 -10.74
CA PHE A 130 -10.70 6.51 -11.43
C PHE A 130 -10.89 8.03 -11.43
N SER A 131 -12.06 8.49 -11.88
CA SER A 131 -12.40 9.93 -11.94
C SER A 131 -12.33 10.57 -10.55
N PHE A 132 -12.82 9.87 -9.53
CA PHE A 132 -12.78 10.33 -8.14
C PHE A 132 -11.34 10.43 -7.61
N LEU A 133 -10.51 9.41 -7.85
CA LEU A 133 -9.10 9.37 -7.44
C LEU A 133 -8.26 10.45 -8.13
N VAL A 134 -8.48 10.70 -9.42
CA VAL A 134 -7.85 11.81 -10.15
C VAL A 134 -8.19 13.14 -9.49
N SER A 135 -9.45 13.33 -9.10
CA SER A 135 -9.88 14.52 -8.36
C SER A 135 -9.23 14.61 -6.97
N LEU A 136 -9.06 13.48 -6.26
CA LEU A 136 -8.34 13.45 -4.98
C LEU A 136 -6.88 13.86 -5.13
N VAL A 137 -6.17 13.32 -6.12
CA VAL A 137 -4.77 13.72 -6.39
C VAL A 137 -4.66 15.20 -6.72
N LYS A 138 -5.59 15.75 -7.51
CA LYS A 138 -5.61 17.17 -7.86
C LYS A 138 -5.76 18.08 -6.63
N HIS A 139 -6.65 17.72 -5.72
CA HIS A 139 -7.02 18.55 -4.57
C HIS A 139 -6.22 18.26 -3.30
N TYR A 140 -5.67 17.06 -3.18
CA TYR A 140 -4.89 16.57 -2.05
C TYR A 140 -3.60 15.87 -2.52
N PRO A 141 -2.71 16.59 -3.24
CA PRO A 141 -1.56 15.97 -3.93
C PRO A 141 -0.54 15.31 -2.99
N LYS A 142 -0.59 15.62 -1.69
CA LYS A 142 0.33 15.11 -0.66
C LYS A 142 -0.15 13.82 0.02
N GLN A 143 -1.31 13.28 -0.38
CA GLN A 143 -1.84 12.03 0.15
C GLN A 143 -1.37 10.86 -0.70
N SER A 144 -0.80 9.83 -0.07
CA SER A 144 -0.16 8.72 -0.78
C SER A 144 -1.15 7.74 -1.38
N GLU A 145 -2.26 7.50 -0.68
CA GLU A 145 -3.20 6.43 -0.96
C GLU A 145 -3.84 6.56 -2.34
N PRO A 146 -4.33 7.75 -2.78
CA PRO A 146 -4.86 7.90 -4.13
C PRO A 146 -3.83 7.58 -5.22
N TRP A 147 -2.58 8.01 -5.04
CA TRP A 147 -1.50 7.70 -5.98
C TRP A 147 -1.23 6.20 -6.06
N GLY A 148 -1.22 5.50 -4.93
CA GLY A 148 -1.00 4.05 -4.90
C GLY A 148 -2.08 3.29 -5.65
N ILE A 149 -3.34 3.66 -5.44
CA ILE A 149 -4.49 3.05 -6.11
C ILE A 149 -4.48 3.38 -7.62
N LEU A 150 -4.21 4.64 -8.00
CA LEU A 150 -4.07 5.00 -9.42
C LEU A 150 -2.92 4.23 -10.09
N GLY A 151 -1.82 3.98 -9.37
CA GLY A 151 -0.71 3.13 -9.84
C GLY A 151 -1.20 1.73 -10.20
N LYS A 152 -1.96 1.09 -9.30
CA LYS A 152 -2.59 -0.21 -9.54
C LYS A 152 -3.54 -0.21 -10.74
N MET A 153 -4.40 0.82 -10.84
CA MET A 153 -5.35 0.94 -11.95
C MET A 153 -4.63 1.09 -13.29
N TYR A 154 -3.69 2.04 -13.39
CA TYR A 154 -2.90 2.22 -14.61
C TYR A 154 -2.09 0.98 -14.99
N PHE A 155 -1.58 0.24 -13.99
CA PHE A 155 -0.86 -1.01 -14.24
C PHE A 155 -1.79 -2.06 -14.86
N SER A 156 -3.01 -2.22 -14.33
CA SER A 156 -4.02 -3.14 -14.87
C SER A 156 -4.46 -2.78 -16.30
N GLU A 157 -4.45 -1.49 -16.63
CA GLU A 157 -4.71 -0.98 -17.98
C GLU A 157 -3.48 -1.02 -18.90
N LYS A 158 -2.37 -1.63 -18.46
CA LYS A 158 -1.09 -1.71 -19.19
C LYS A 158 -0.47 -0.34 -19.51
N LYS A 159 -0.86 0.73 -18.82
CA LYS A 159 -0.28 2.09 -18.92
C LYS A 159 0.93 2.20 -18.00
N ILE A 160 1.98 1.45 -18.32
CA ILE A 160 3.12 1.19 -17.42
C ILE A 160 3.81 2.46 -16.92
N GLU A 161 4.12 3.43 -17.80
CA GLU A 161 4.80 4.67 -17.38
C GLU A 161 4.00 5.48 -16.36
N LYS A 162 2.69 5.61 -16.57
CA LYS A 162 1.80 6.31 -15.63
C LYS A 162 1.68 5.55 -14.32
N ALA A 163 1.61 4.23 -14.37
CA ALA A 163 1.57 3.37 -13.19
C ALA A 163 2.82 3.55 -12.33
N LEU A 164 4.00 3.50 -12.96
CA LEU A 164 5.29 3.71 -12.32
C LEU A 164 5.34 5.07 -11.63
N LEU A 165 4.88 6.13 -12.30
CA LEU A 165 4.85 7.48 -11.74
C LEU A 165 3.96 7.53 -10.50
N CYS A 166 2.76 6.98 -10.58
CA CYS A 166 1.82 6.98 -9.47
C CYS A 166 2.34 6.17 -8.28
N TYR A 167 2.90 4.97 -8.51
CA TYR A 167 3.52 4.21 -7.43
C TYR A 167 4.70 4.95 -6.80
N ARG A 168 5.56 5.54 -7.63
CA ARG A 168 6.69 6.33 -7.17
C ARG A 168 6.24 7.48 -6.26
N GLU A 169 5.20 8.23 -6.64
CA GLU A 169 4.64 9.29 -5.79
C GLU A 169 4.04 8.75 -4.49
N ALA A 170 3.30 7.65 -4.54
CA ALA A 170 2.72 7.02 -3.35
C ALA A 170 3.81 6.64 -2.32
N PHE A 171 4.88 6.01 -2.78
CA PHE A 171 6.01 5.60 -1.95
C PHE A 171 6.99 6.74 -1.64
N PHE A 172 6.85 7.92 -2.27
CA PHE A 172 7.62 9.13 -1.93
C PHE A 172 6.94 9.97 -0.84
N MET A 173 5.61 10.13 -0.90
CA MET A 173 4.87 11.01 0.01
C MET A 173 4.83 10.46 1.43
N ASN A 174 4.17 9.34 1.68
CA ASN A 174 4.12 8.70 2.98
C ASN A 174 3.70 7.23 2.81
N PRO A 175 4.63 6.28 2.80
CA PRO A 175 4.29 4.87 2.66
C PRO A 175 3.49 4.33 3.85
N SER A 176 3.65 4.89 5.05
CA SER A 176 3.08 4.31 6.28
C SER A 176 1.55 4.39 6.37
N VAL A 177 0.89 5.16 5.50
CA VAL A 177 -0.58 5.24 5.38
C VAL A 177 -1.14 4.35 4.28
N LEU A 178 -0.28 3.79 3.43
CA LEU A 178 -0.69 2.80 2.44
C LEU A 178 -1.04 1.49 3.15
N ASN A 179 -1.94 0.73 2.56
CA ASN A 179 -2.04 -0.70 2.82
C ASN A 179 -1.69 -1.46 1.54
N LEU A 180 -1.37 -2.75 1.66
CA LEU A 180 -0.95 -3.56 0.52
C LEU A 180 -2.09 -3.85 -0.45
N TRP A 181 -3.35 -3.80 -0.02
CA TRP A 181 -4.50 -4.02 -0.90
C TRP A 181 -4.69 -2.86 -1.90
N ASP A 182 -4.44 -1.63 -1.47
CA ASP A 182 -4.50 -0.43 -2.32
C ASP A 182 -3.47 -0.47 -3.45
N VAL A 183 -2.28 -1.02 -3.19
CA VAL A 183 -1.16 -1.02 -4.13
C VAL A 183 -0.91 -2.36 -4.80
N ASN A 184 -1.63 -3.43 -4.45
CA ASN A 184 -1.33 -4.79 -4.93
C ASN A 184 -1.32 -4.88 -6.46
N SER A 185 -0.19 -5.34 -6.99
CA SER A 185 0.03 -5.63 -8.40
C SER A 185 1.28 -6.47 -8.57
N ASP A 186 1.38 -7.13 -9.72
CA ASP A 186 2.57 -7.89 -10.12
C ASP A 186 3.83 -7.01 -10.11
N PHE A 187 3.67 -5.70 -10.29
CA PHE A 187 4.78 -4.75 -10.17
C PHE A 187 5.27 -4.61 -8.72
N ILE A 188 4.37 -4.44 -7.76
CA ILE A 188 4.74 -4.39 -6.34
C ILE A 188 5.29 -5.75 -5.87
N GLU A 189 4.78 -6.86 -6.39
CA GLU A 189 5.31 -8.21 -6.10
C GLU A 189 6.76 -8.36 -6.56
N LYS A 190 7.13 -7.83 -7.72
CA LYS A 190 8.54 -7.81 -8.18
C LYS A 190 9.44 -7.00 -7.24
N ILE A 191 8.96 -5.87 -6.73
CA ILE A 191 9.70 -5.07 -5.75
C ILE A 191 9.85 -5.83 -4.42
N LEU A 192 8.78 -6.49 -3.95
CA LEU A 192 8.80 -7.33 -2.76
C LEU A 192 9.77 -8.51 -2.90
N TYR A 193 9.81 -9.15 -4.07
CA TYR A 193 10.78 -10.19 -4.38
C TYR A 193 12.22 -9.65 -4.32
N TYR A 194 12.47 -8.49 -4.91
CA TYR A 194 13.78 -7.82 -4.84
C TYR A 194 14.18 -7.52 -3.39
N TYR A 195 13.23 -7.00 -2.58
CA TYR A 195 13.43 -6.76 -1.16
C TYR A 195 13.84 -8.04 -0.42
N LYS A 196 13.08 -9.13 -0.60
CA LYS A 196 13.34 -10.42 0.05
C LYS A 196 14.74 -10.92 -0.28
N LYS A 197 15.14 -10.85 -1.55
CA LYS A 197 16.44 -11.34 -2.03
C LYS A 197 17.64 -10.50 -1.53
N ASN A 198 17.48 -9.19 -1.40
CA ASN A 198 18.62 -8.29 -1.16
C ASN A 198 18.74 -7.78 0.28
N TYR A 199 17.62 -7.66 1.00
CA TYR A 199 17.58 -6.99 2.30
C TYR A 199 17.03 -7.87 3.43
N ASN A 200 16.21 -8.88 3.13
CA ASN A 200 15.63 -9.77 4.15
C ASN A 200 16.50 -11.02 4.42
N LYS A 201 17.67 -10.83 5.03
CA LYS A 201 18.60 -11.94 5.35
C LYS A 201 18.06 -12.93 6.39
N THR A 202 17.19 -12.48 7.29
CA THR A 202 16.67 -13.30 8.39
C THR A 202 15.51 -14.20 7.97
N GLY A 203 14.94 -13.97 6.77
CA GLY A 203 13.70 -14.59 6.33
C GLY A 203 12.44 -14.09 7.06
N LYS A 204 12.59 -13.46 8.24
CA LYS A 204 11.48 -12.90 9.02
C LYS A 204 10.96 -11.63 8.36
N MET A 205 9.66 -11.56 8.14
CA MET A 205 9.05 -10.39 7.54
C MET A 205 9.00 -9.21 8.52
N PRO A 206 9.26 -7.98 8.05
CA PRO A 206 9.09 -6.79 8.87
C PRO A 206 7.61 -6.48 9.09
N GLU A 207 7.32 -5.74 10.16
CA GLU A 207 6.02 -5.11 10.35
C GLU A 207 5.59 -4.31 9.11
N LEU A 208 4.28 -4.25 8.84
CA LEU A 208 3.71 -3.67 7.62
C LEU A 208 4.24 -2.26 7.32
N LYS A 209 4.30 -1.37 8.33
CA LYS A 209 4.83 0.00 8.14
C LYS A 209 6.27 -0.01 7.65
N ASN A 210 7.12 -0.83 8.27
CA ASN A 210 8.52 -0.98 7.86
C ASN A 210 8.63 -1.61 6.47
N LEU A 211 7.78 -2.57 6.13
CA LEU A 211 7.73 -3.15 4.79
C LEU A 211 7.40 -2.10 3.73
N LEU A 212 6.42 -1.23 3.98
CA LEU A 212 6.03 -0.17 3.03
C LEU A 212 7.20 0.80 2.78
N GLN A 213 8.01 1.08 3.79
CA GLN A 213 9.28 1.82 3.61
C GLN A 213 10.27 1.03 2.75
N TRP A 214 10.41 -0.28 3.00
CA TRP A 214 11.28 -1.16 2.21
C TRP A 214 10.85 -1.29 0.75
N ILE A 215 9.55 -1.23 0.43
CA ILE A 215 9.07 -1.17 -0.95
C ILE A 215 9.56 0.12 -1.61
N GLY A 216 9.47 1.26 -0.91
CA GLY A 216 10.04 2.53 -1.37
C GLY A 216 11.54 2.45 -1.67
N ILE A 217 12.32 1.95 -0.71
CA ILE A 217 13.78 1.76 -0.82
C ILE A 217 14.11 0.82 -1.98
N SER A 218 13.48 -0.35 -2.03
CA SER A 218 13.70 -1.37 -3.06
C SER A 218 13.29 -0.90 -4.44
N GLY A 219 12.25 -0.07 -4.51
CA GLY A 219 11.81 0.54 -5.76
C GLY A 219 12.89 1.45 -6.38
N ILE A 220 13.63 2.18 -5.56
CA ILE A 220 14.76 3.01 -6.03
C ILE A 220 16.00 2.16 -6.30
N THR A 221 16.46 1.36 -5.34
CA THR A 221 17.72 0.61 -5.49
C THR A 221 17.65 -0.50 -6.53
N GLY A 222 16.46 -1.05 -6.78
CA GLY A 222 16.20 -2.00 -7.87
C GLY A 222 15.93 -1.35 -9.22
N GLY A 223 15.87 -0.01 -9.30
CA GLY A 223 15.59 0.74 -10.52
C GLY A 223 14.14 0.67 -11.00
N PHE A 224 13.21 0.19 -10.17
CA PHE A 224 11.80 0.07 -10.50
C PHE A 224 11.11 1.43 -10.60
N PHE A 225 11.56 2.44 -9.87
CA PHE A 225 10.99 3.81 -9.92
C PHE A 225 11.76 4.77 -10.84
N LYS A 226 12.58 4.25 -11.76
CA LYS A 226 13.38 5.06 -12.67
C LYS A 226 12.49 5.81 -13.67
N ILE A 227 12.16 7.06 -13.36
CA ILE A 227 11.35 7.95 -14.19
C ILE A 227 12.01 9.32 -14.20
N LYS A 228 12.11 9.94 -15.38
CA LYS A 228 12.58 11.32 -15.49
C LYS A 228 11.52 12.25 -14.90
N ARG A 229 11.77 12.77 -13.70
CA ARG A 229 10.92 13.74 -13.02
C ARG A 229 11.77 14.86 -12.43
N GLU A 230 11.44 16.08 -12.80
CA GLU A 230 12.02 17.27 -12.18
C GLU A 230 11.20 17.66 -10.95
N LEU A 231 11.88 18.07 -9.89
CA LEU A 231 11.25 18.67 -8.71
C LEU A 231 11.33 20.19 -8.80
N SER A 232 10.26 20.85 -8.41
CA SER A 232 10.30 22.29 -8.12
C SER A 232 11.17 22.60 -6.90
N LEU A 233 11.66 23.84 -6.81
CA LEU A 233 12.41 24.32 -5.64
C LEU A 233 11.63 24.13 -4.33
N GLN A 234 10.31 24.27 -4.38
CA GLN A 234 9.44 24.06 -3.23
C GLN A 234 9.45 22.61 -2.77
N GLU A 235 9.37 21.65 -3.70
CA GLU A 235 9.39 20.22 -3.39
C GLU A 235 10.76 19.77 -2.88
N THR A 236 11.85 20.30 -3.43
CA THR A 236 13.20 20.05 -2.90
C THR A 236 13.33 20.57 -1.47
N SER A 237 12.88 21.80 -1.20
CA SER A 237 12.91 22.38 0.15
C SER A 237 12.04 21.60 1.14
N GLU A 238 10.87 21.13 0.71
CA GLU A 238 10.00 20.30 1.55
C GLU A 238 10.63 18.93 1.84
N MET A 239 11.29 18.33 0.86
CA MET A 239 12.02 17.07 1.04
C MET A 239 13.17 17.23 2.05
N ASP A 240 13.94 18.33 1.97
CA ASP A 240 15.02 18.63 2.92
C ASP A 240 14.50 18.79 4.36
N LYS A 241 13.38 19.51 4.53
CA LYS A 241 12.72 19.64 5.84
C LYS A 241 12.28 18.27 6.39
N ARG A 242 11.75 17.40 5.54
CA ARG A 242 11.33 16.05 5.93
C ARG A 242 12.53 15.19 6.36
N ILE A 243 13.64 15.26 5.61
CA ILE A 243 14.90 14.59 5.97
C ILE A 243 15.35 15.05 7.35
N GLN A 244 15.46 16.36 7.58
CA GLN A 244 15.88 16.93 8.87
C GLN A 244 14.97 16.50 10.04
N VAL A 245 13.66 16.42 9.81
CA VAL A 245 12.72 15.93 10.84
C VAL A 245 13.01 14.47 11.20
N PHE A 246 13.22 13.60 10.21
CA PHE A 246 13.50 12.19 10.48
C PHE A 246 14.91 11.95 11.03
N GLU A 247 15.90 12.76 10.65
CA GLU A 247 17.23 12.76 11.28
C GLU A 247 17.12 13.05 12.77
N ASN A 248 16.39 14.11 13.14
CA ASN A 248 16.18 14.47 14.54
C ASN A 248 15.43 13.38 15.32
N LYS A 249 14.37 12.80 14.73
CA LYS A 249 13.61 11.71 15.35
C LYS A 249 14.47 10.46 15.54
N TYR A 250 15.24 10.07 14.52
CA TYR A 250 16.13 8.93 14.58
C TYR A 250 17.25 9.15 15.60
N ASN A 251 17.85 10.34 15.64
CA ASN A 251 18.90 10.65 16.61
C ASN A 251 18.43 10.59 18.06
N ARG A 252 17.17 10.96 18.33
CA ARG A 252 16.57 10.88 19.67
C ARG A 252 16.15 9.47 20.07
N SER A 253 15.50 8.74 19.16
CA SER A 253 14.78 7.51 19.52
C SER A 253 15.47 6.23 19.05
N LYS A 254 16.35 6.32 18.04
CA LYS A 254 16.97 5.20 17.32
C LYS A 254 15.95 4.17 16.82
N LYS A 255 14.71 4.58 16.57
CA LYS A 255 13.66 3.72 16.03
C LYS A 255 13.96 3.32 14.58
N LYS A 256 13.74 2.05 14.28
CA LYS A 256 13.92 1.49 12.94
C LYS A 256 13.04 2.18 11.89
N GLU A 257 11.81 2.53 12.22
CA GLU A 257 10.90 3.23 11.29
C GLU A 257 11.44 4.59 10.87
N ASP A 258 12.04 5.35 11.79
CA ASP A 258 12.63 6.67 11.48
C ASP A 258 13.87 6.52 10.59
N LEU A 259 14.71 5.52 10.85
CA LEU A 259 15.85 5.18 9.98
C LEU A 259 15.38 4.84 8.56
N LEU A 260 14.36 3.99 8.41
CA LEU A 260 13.86 3.59 7.09
C LEU A 260 13.25 4.77 6.33
N ASN A 261 12.54 5.67 7.02
CA ASN A 261 12.06 6.91 6.40
C ASN A 261 13.23 7.78 5.92
N LEU A 262 14.28 7.91 6.72
CA LEU A 262 15.46 8.69 6.39
C LEU A 262 16.20 8.12 5.16
N LEU A 263 16.44 6.80 5.16
CA LEU A 263 17.07 6.09 4.04
C LEU A 263 16.26 6.27 2.75
N ARG A 264 14.94 6.04 2.83
CA ARG A 264 14.02 6.22 1.70
C ARG A 264 14.11 7.64 1.15
N LEU A 265 14.00 8.67 1.98
CA LEU A 265 14.01 10.06 1.51
C LEU A 265 15.34 10.46 0.88
N ASN A 266 16.47 10.03 1.44
CA ASN A 266 17.79 10.26 0.84
C ASN A 266 17.92 9.56 -0.53
N LEU A 267 17.42 8.33 -0.65
CA LEU A 267 17.39 7.61 -1.94
C LEU A 267 16.57 8.34 -3.00
N PHE A 268 15.38 8.79 -2.66
CA PHE A 268 14.55 9.59 -3.57
C PHE A 268 15.27 10.89 -3.96
N LYS A 269 15.91 11.57 -3.00
CA LYS A 269 16.69 12.79 -3.26
C LYS A 269 17.84 12.55 -4.24
N ILE A 270 18.59 11.47 -4.07
CA ILE A 270 19.65 11.05 -4.99
C ILE A 270 19.08 10.77 -6.39
N ASP A 271 17.99 10.01 -6.49
CA ASP A 271 17.29 9.70 -7.74
C ASP A 271 16.87 10.98 -8.50
N TYR A 272 16.34 11.98 -7.78
CA TYR A 272 16.00 13.28 -8.38
C TYR A 272 17.23 14.05 -8.88
N TYR A 273 18.34 14.05 -8.16
CA TYR A 273 19.56 14.73 -8.59
C TYR A 273 20.25 14.03 -9.76
N LEU A 274 20.11 12.71 -9.86
CA LEU A 274 20.53 11.95 -11.04
C LEU A 274 19.75 12.38 -12.28
N ALA A 275 18.43 12.53 -12.17
CA ALA A 275 17.60 12.99 -13.28
C ALA A 275 17.97 14.41 -13.76
N GLN A 276 18.57 15.24 -12.90
CA GLN A 276 19.01 16.61 -13.19
C GLN A 276 20.50 16.75 -13.53
N ASN A 277 21.26 15.64 -13.54
CA ASN A 277 22.70 15.63 -13.76
C ASN A 277 23.48 16.60 -12.83
N LYS A 278 23.22 16.51 -11.50
CA LYS A 278 23.85 17.34 -10.47
C LYS A 278 24.88 16.54 -9.63
N PRO A 279 26.10 16.29 -10.15
CA PRO A 279 27.06 15.35 -9.55
C PRO A 279 27.51 15.71 -8.13
N GLU A 280 27.72 16.99 -7.83
CA GLU A 280 28.16 17.41 -6.49
C GLU A 280 27.12 17.10 -5.40
N LEU A 281 25.84 17.36 -5.69
CA LEU A 281 24.75 17.06 -4.75
C LEU A 281 24.56 15.56 -4.58
N ILE A 282 24.76 14.77 -5.64
CA ILE A 282 24.71 13.30 -5.56
C ILE A 282 25.80 12.81 -4.59
N LYS A 283 27.04 13.29 -4.76
CA LYS A 283 28.18 12.88 -3.93
C LYS A 283 27.97 13.17 -2.44
N GLU A 284 27.42 14.33 -2.10
CA GLU A 284 27.12 14.68 -0.71
C GLU A 284 26.08 13.73 -0.10
N ASN A 285 24.97 13.48 -0.82
CA ASN A 285 23.89 12.63 -0.31
C ASN A 285 24.30 11.14 -0.28
N LEU A 286 25.19 10.69 -1.18
CA LEU A 286 25.77 9.34 -1.14
C LEU A 286 26.63 9.12 0.11
N LYS A 287 27.45 10.10 0.52
CA LYS A 287 28.22 10.00 1.77
C LYS A 287 27.32 9.88 2.99
N ALA A 288 26.25 10.68 3.04
CA ALA A 288 25.27 10.59 4.13
C ALA A 288 24.61 9.21 4.17
N LEU A 289 24.26 8.66 3.01
CA LEU A 289 23.67 7.34 2.90
C LEU A 289 24.63 6.21 3.29
N GLU A 290 25.91 6.31 2.91
CA GLU A 290 26.95 5.34 3.30
C GLU A 290 27.12 5.28 4.83
N ILE A 291 27.06 6.42 5.51
CA ILE A 291 27.11 6.49 6.98
C ILE A 291 25.86 5.85 7.61
N LEU A 292 24.67 6.06 7.01
CA LEU A 292 23.41 5.56 7.54
C LEU A 292 23.23 4.05 7.33
N ASP A 293 23.51 3.54 6.13
CA ASP A 293 23.42 2.13 5.78
C ASP A 293 24.36 1.77 4.61
N PRO A 294 25.55 1.21 4.91
CA PRO A 294 26.53 0.81 3.89
C PRO A 294 25.99 -0.24 2.91
N VAL A 295 25.04 -1.09 3.32
CA VAL A 295 24.50 -2.16 2.48
C VAL A 295 23.59 -1.57 1.40
N ILE A 296 22.75 -0.60 1.77
CA ILE A 296 21.92 0.12 0.80
C ILE A 296 22.81 0.93 -0.15
N TYR A 297 23.81 1.62 0.39
CA TYR A 297 24.78 2.37 -0.42
C TYR A 297 25.43 1.50 -1.50
N GLN A 298 25.96 0.32 -1.13
CA GLN A 298 26.57 -0.61 -2.10
C GLN A 298 25.62 -1.12 -3.19
N LYS A 299 24.30 -1.05 -2.98
CA LYS A 299 23.29 -1.52 -3.94
C LYS A 299 22.88 -0.45 -4.94
N LEU A 300 23.20 0.82 -4.70
CA LEU A 300 22.99 1.88 -5.67
C LEU A 300 23.98 1.72 -6.82
N LYS A 301 23.45 1.32 -7.98
CA LYS A 301 24.21 1.28 -9.23
C LYS A 301 24.19 2.66 -9.87
N ILE A 302 24.99 3.57 -9.32
CA ILE A 302 25.09 4.97 -9.78
C ILE A 302 26.53 5.27 -10.16
#